data_AF-A0A7C2FXJ9-F1
#
_entry.id   AF-A0A7C2FXJ9-F1
#
_cell.length_a   1.000
_cell.length_b   1.000
_cell.length_c   1.000
_cell.angle_alpha   90.00
_cell.angle_beta   90.00
_cell.angle_gamma   90.00
#
_symmetry.space_group_name_H-M   'P 1'
#
loop_
_entity.id
_entity.type
_entity.pdbx_description
1 polymer ?
#
loop_
_entity_poly.entity_id
_entity_poly.type
_entity_poly.pdbx_seq_one_letter_code
_entity_poly.pdbx_strand_id
1 'polypeptide(L)'
;MMVFLGMDAYESVCTVFNKLCPQLVPKPLWGVSLAKLVRMRTSELIRLGLEPGVVGELKSFWLALPRDKCVVCGSKASDIDEFWSYHVDDGRGLARIVSLRSLCGSCHLAKHIGYAGIIGKRREALEHLARINKSTLLDVYMHLDKIYEIWESLSSITNWRVEISEGVLPGNIRAEVENALNKLLEENKWRREKSID
;
A
#
# COMPACT_ATOMS: atom_id res chain seq x y z
N MET A 1 -25.52 -1.76 -0.49
CA MET A 1 -24.71 -0.91 -1.38
C MET A 1 -24.23 0.28 -0.55
N MET A 2 -23.05 0.18 0.07
CA MET A 2 -22.50 1.29 0.85
C MET A 2 -21.76 2.22 -0.10
N VAL A 3 -22.37 3.38 -0.33
CA VAL A 3 -21.78 4.51 -1.05
C VAL A 3 -20.78 5.16 -0.10
N PHE A 4 -19.47 4.94 -0.29
CA PHE A 4 -18.42 5.58 0.51
C PHE A 4 -18.08 6.96 -0.09
N LEU A 5 -18.96 7.92 0.12
CA LEU A 5 -18.68 9.32 -0.20
C LEU A 5 -17.52 9.83 0.68
N GLY A 6 -16.34 10.00 0.08
CA GLY A 6 -15.21 10.79 0.59
C GLY A 6 -14.37 10.22 1.74
N MET A 7 -14.84 9.19 2.45
CA MET A 7 -14.11 8.57 3.57
C MET A 7 -13.20 7.43 3.10
N ASP A 8 -12.14 7.16 3.86
CA ASP A 8 -11.29 6.00 3.59
C ASP A 8 -12.05 4.70 3.89
N ALA A 9 -11.96 3.70 3.01
CA ALA A 9 -12.71 2.46 3.11
C ALA A 9 -12.40 1.65 4.40
N TYR A 10 -11.21 1.84 4.97
CA TYR A 10 -10.81 1.20 6.23
C TYR A 10 -11.00 2.12 7.45
N GLU A 11 -11.46 3.36 7.29
CA GLU A 11 -11.51 4.36 8.37
C GLU A 11 -12.20 3.82 9.63
N SER A 12 -13.41 3.28 9.47
CA SER A 12 -14.22 2.76 10.58
C SER A 12 -13.57 1.58 11.28
N VAL A 13 -13.05 0.59 10.53
CA VAL A 13 -12.41 -0.60 11.10
C VAL A 13 -11.02 -0.30 11.66
N CYS A 14 -10.36 0.77 11.23
CA CYS A 14 -9.06 1.16 11.75
C CYS A 14 -9.14 1.87 13.10
N THR A 15 -10.29 2.47 13.46
CA THR A 15 -10.46 3.18 14.75
C THR A 15 -10.24 2.29 15.99
N VAL A 16 -10.37 0.98 15.85
CA VAL A 16 -10.17 0.01 16.95
C VAL A 16 -8.70 -0.31 17.20
N PHE A 17 -7.82 0.00 16.24
CA PHE A 17 -6.39 -0.25 16.36
C PHE A 17 -5.67 0.99 16.88
N ASN A 18 -5.06 0.88 18.06
CA ASN A 18 -4.41 2.00 18.73
C ASN A 18 -3.15 2.53 18.01
N LYS A 19 -2.46 1.69 17.22
CA LYS A 19 -1.16 2.03 16.62
C LYS A 19 -0.99 1.62 15.17
N LEU A 20 -1.47 0.44 14.79
CA LEU A 20 -1.27 -0.12 13.46
C LEU A 20 -2.52 -0.87 13.01
N CYS A 21 -3.15 -0.37 11.95
CA CYS A 21 -4.24 -1.03 11.25
C CYS A 21 -3.69 -1.74 9.99
N PRO A 22 -3.98 -3.04 9.79
CA PRO A 22 -3.55 -3.77 8.61
C PRO A 22 -4.49 -3.49 7.42
N GLN A 23 -4.31 -2.35 6.76
CA GLN A 23 -5.03 -2.03 5.53
C GLN A 23 -4.53 -2.90 4.37
N LEU A 24 -5.33 -3.87 3.96
CA LEU A 24 -4.95 -4.79 2.89
C LEU A 24 -5.03 -4.11 1.53
N VAL A 25 -4.00 -4.32 0.70
CA VAL A 25 -3.97 -3.80 -0.66
C VAL A 25 -4.96 -4.59 -1.53
N PRO A 26 -5.94 -3.94 -2.19
CA PRO A 26 -6.86 -4.59 -3.12
C PRO A 26 -6.14 -5.36 -4.23
N LYS A 27 -6.66 -6.53 -4.63
CA LYS A 27 -6.03 -7.41 -5.64
C LYS A 27 -5.65 -6.70 -6.95
N PRO A 28 -6.50 -5.82 -7.55
CA PRO A 28 -6.15 -5.13 -8.79
C PRO A 28 -4.90 -4.25 -8.69
N LEU A 29 -4.59 -3.75 -7.49
CA LEU A 29 -3.46 -2.86 -7.22
C LEU A 29 -2.17 -3.63 -6.87
N TRP A 30 -2.22 -4.96 -6.74
CA TRP A 30 -1.02 -5.75 -6.46
C TRP A 30 0.04 -5.54 -7.54
N GLY A 31 1.28 -5.32 -7.09
CA GLY A 31 2.41 -5.03 -7.96
C GLY A 31 2.53 -3.58 -8.43
N VAL A 32 1.65 -2.68 -7.96
CA VAL A 32 1.72 -1.23 -8.23
C VAL A 32 2.14 -0.51 -6.96
N SER A 33 3.37 0.00 -6.92
CA SER A 33 3.91 0.74 -5.77
C SER A 33 5.15 1.55 -6.15
N LEU A 34 5.46 2.59 -5.37
CA LEU A 34 6.71 3.34 -5.53
C LEU A 34 7.93 2.44 -5.32
N ALA A 35 7.84 1.55 -4.32
CA ALA A 35 8.86 0.56 -4.02
C ALA A 35 9.14 -0.35 -5.23
N LYS A 36 8.11 -0.69 -6.02
CA LYS A 36 8.26 -1.46 -7.27
C LYS A 36 8.97 -0.63 -8.33
N LEU A 37 8.53 0.61 -8.58
CA LEU A 37 9.14 1.49 -9.59
C LEU A 37 10.64 1.69 -9.32
N VAL A 38 11.03 1.99 -8.08
CA VAL A 38 12.44 2.21 -7.70
C VAL A 38 13.33 1.00 -8.03
N ARG A 39 12.77 -0.22 -7.94
CA ARG A 39 13.48 -1.49 -8.22
C ARG A 39 13.49 -1.88 -9.70
N MET A 40 12.69 -1.23 -10.53
CA MET A 40 12.65 -1.53 -11.97
C MET A 40 13.90 -0.99 -12.67
N ARG A 41 14.23 -1.59 -13.83
CA ARG A 41 15.30 -1.09 -14.69
C ARG A 41 14.91 0.25 -15.28
N THR A 42 15.90 1.11 -15.53
CA THR A 42 15.65 2.44 -16.13
C THR A 42 14.89 2.33 -17.46
N SER A 43 15.22 1.35 -18.30
CA SER A 43 14.51 1.13 -19.56
C SER A 43 13.02 0.78 -19.39
N GLU A 44 12.65 0.06 -18.33
CA GLU A 44 11.25 -0.23 -18.03
C GLU A 44 10.52 1.03 -17.54
N LEU A 45 11.18 1.87 -16.73
CA LEU A 45 10.61 3.13 -16.27
C LEU A 45 10.41 4.15 -17.39
N ILE A 46 11.35 4.22 -18.34
CA ILE A 46 11.22 5.04 -19.55
C ILE A 46 10.03 4.56 -20.39
N ARG A 47 9.80 3.25 -20.48
CA ARG A 47 8.59 2.70 -21.15
C ARG A 47 7.29 3.10 -20.44
N LEU A 48 7.32 3.23 -19.11
CA LEU A 48 6.22 3.82 -18.33
C LEU A 48 6.16 5.36 -18.47
N GLY A 49 7.07 5.97 -19.22
CA GLY A 49 7.07 7.39 -19.55
C GLY A 49 7.68 8.29 -18.47
N LEU A 50 8.60 7.78 -17.64
CA LEU A 50 9.47 8.64 -16.84
C LEU A 50 10.63 9.14 -17.69
N GLU A 51 10.88 10.44 -17.63
CA GLU A 51 12.12 11.00 -18.16
C GLU A 51 13.35 10.47 -17.39
N PRO A 52 14.52 10.29 -18.05
CA PRO A 52 15.72 9.75 -17.39
C PRO A 52 16.16 10.53 -16.14
N GLY A 53 15.99 11.86 -16.15
CA GLY A 53 16.24 12.71 -14.99
C GLY A 53 15.33 12.38 -13.80
N VAL A 54 14.04 12.20 -14.08
CA VAL A 54 13.02 11.82 -13.08
C VAL A 54 13.29 10.43 -12.50
N VAL A 55 13.76 9.47 -13.32
CA VAL A 55 14.18 8.15 -12.83
C VAL A 55 15.30 8.28 -11.80
N GLY A 56 16.32 9.08 -12.09
CA GLY A 56 17.45 9.30 -11.18
C GLY A 56 17.00 9.95 -9.87
N GLU A 57 16.14 10.95 -9.95
CA GLU A 57 15.63 11.67 -8.79
C GLU A 57 14.72 10.79 -7.92
N LEU A 58 13.79 10.03 -8.50
CA LEU A 58 12.93 9.10 -7.77
C LEU A 58 13.75 8.08 -6.97
N LYS A 59 14.77 7.47 -7.61
CA LYS A 59 15.63 6.49 -6.94
C LYS A 59 16.45 7.13 -5.83
N SER A 60 17.01 8.30 -6.07
CA SER A 60 17.81 9.04 -5.08
C SER A 60 16.95 9.46 -3.88
N PHE A 61 15.76 9.99 -4.13
CA PHE A 61 14.77 10.33 -3.11
C PHE A 61 14.44 9.12 -2.23
N TRP A 62 14.06 7.99 -2.84
CA TRP A 62 13.72 6.77 -2.09
C TRP A 62 14.87 6.23 -1.23
N LEU A 63 16.09 6.28 -1.75
CA LEU A 63 17.28 5.85 -1.03
C LEU A 63 17.59 6.78 0.15
N ALA A 64 17.36 8.08 0.00
CA ALA A 64 17.59 9.08 1.05
C ALA A 64 16.57 9.03 2.21
N LEU A 65 15.42 8.36 2.03
CA LEU A 65 14.43 8.24 3.10
C LEU A 65 15.01 7.58 4.37
N PRO A 66 14.69 8.10 5.56
CA PRO A 66 15.26 7.61 6.82
C PRO A 66 14.80 6.19 7.12
N ARG A 67 15.69 5.38 7.70
CA ARG A 67 15.42 3.99 8.14
C ARG A 67 16.01 3.73 9.52
N ASP A 68 16.08 4.76 10.34
CA ASP A 68 16.65 4.72 11.69
C ASP A 68 15.64 4.18 12.71
N LYS A 69 14.39 4.67 12.69
CA LYS A 69 13.40 4.36 13.71
C LYS A 69 12.01 4.06 13.13
N CYS A 70 11.41 2.97 13.61
CA CYS A 70 10.06 2.58 13.27
C CYS A 70 9.06 3.57 13.88
N VAL A 71 8.23 4.21 13.05
CA VAL A 71 7.26 5.20 13.53
C VAL A 71 6.14 4.58 14.39
N VAL A 72 5.91 3.27 14.25
CA VAL A 72 4.84 2.55 14.97
C VAL A 72 5.29 2.09 16.36
N CYS A 73 6.46 1.46 16.46
CA CYS A 73 6.90 0.80 17.69
C CYS A 73 8.20 1.36 18.29
N GLY A 74 8.91 2.24 17.58
CA GLY A 74 10.15 2.84 18.03
C GLY A 74 11.40 1.97 17.92
N SER A 75 11.30 0.71 17.47
CA SER A 75 12.48 -0.13 17.19
C SER A 75 13.26 0.38 15.97
N LYS A 76 14.44 -0.19 15.71
CA LYS A 76 15.19 0.09 14.47
C LYS A 76 14.33 -0.20 13.23
N ALA A 77 14.25 0.73 12.29
CA ALA A 77 13.56 0.54 11.03
C ALA A 77 14.46 -0.18 10.00
N SER A 78 13.82 -0.79 9.01
CA SER A 78 14.48 -1.49 7.89
C SER A 78 13.85 -1.14 6.56
N ASP A 79 12.58 -0.71 6.56
CA ASP A 79 11.76 -0.60 5.37
C ASP A 79 11.08 0.77 5.29
N ILE A 80 10.72 1.14 4.07
CA ILE A 80 9.82 2.27 3.79
C ILE A 80 8.47 1.68 3.39
N ASP A 81 7.46 2.06 4.15
CA ASP A 81 6.06 1.71 3.95
C ASP A 81 5.34 2.83 3.22
N GLU A 82 4.60 2.48 2.17
CA GLU A 82 3.64 3.36 1.52
C GLU A 82 2.32 3.29 2.31
N PHE A 83 1.91 4.39 2.93
CA PHE A 83 0.61 4.47 3.57
C PHE A 83 -0.44 4.89 2.55
N TRP A 84 -1.46 4.04 2.37
CA TRP A 84 -2.48 4.20 1.35
C TRP A 84 -3.79 4.64 1.98
N SER A 85 -4.59 5.38 1.22
CA SER A 85 -6.03 5.50 1.45
C SER A 85 -6.80 4.95 0.25
N TYR A 86 -7.99 4.41 0.49
CA TYR A 86 -8.84 3.82 -0.53
C TYR A 86 -10.23 4.45 -0.48
N HIS A 87 -10.69 4.99 -1.60
CA HIS A 87 -12.02 5.59 -1.73
C HIS A 87 -12.76 4.95 -2.89
N VAL A 88 -14.09 4.83 -2.77
CA VAL A 88 -14.94 4.24 -3.81
C VAL A 88 -16.11 5.15 -4.09
N ASP A 89 -16.21 5.62 -5.33
CA ASP A 89 -17.32 6.44 -5.81
C ASP A 89 -17.88 5.87 -7.11
N ASP A 90 -19.17 5.58 -7.11
CA ASP A 90 -19.90 5.02 -8.26
C ASP A 90 -19.17 3.84 -8.94
N GLY A 91 -18.75 2.85 -8.14
CA GLY A 91 -18.05 1.65 -8.62
C GLY A 91 -16.61 1.88 -9.11
N ARG A 92 -16.07 3.10 -8.97
CA ARG A 92 -14.67 3.44 -9.32
C ARG A 92 -13.84 3.59 -8.06
N GLY A 93 -12.67 2.97 -8.06
CA GLY A 93 -11.74 3.00 -6.94
C GLY A 93 -10.66 4.07 -7.12
N LEU A 94 -10.31 4.74 -6.02
CA LEU A 94 -9.17 5.63 -5.93
C LEU A 94 -8.25 5.13 -4.81
N ALA A 95 -7.02 4.76 -5.17
CA ALA A 95 -5.98 4.41 -4.22
C ALA A 95 -4.96 5.54 -4.14
N ARG A 96 -4.86 6.21 -2.99
CA ARG A 96 -3.98 7.36 -2.82
C ARG A 96 -2.80 7.00 -1.91
N ILE A 97 -1.57 7.27 -2.33
CA ILE A 97 -0.42 7.26 -1.43
C ILE A 97 -0.47 8.55 -0.62
N VAL A 98 -0.66 8.41 0.69
CA VAL A 98 -0.83 9.54 1.62
C VAL A 98 0.49 9.93 2.28
N SER A 99 1.35 8.97 2.59
CA SER A 99 2.67 9.24 3.17
C SER A 99 3.63 8.06 2.99
N LEU A 100 4.93 8.33 3.16
CA LEU A 100 5.97 7.32 3.29
C LEU A 100 6.44 7.28 4.74
N ARG A 101 6.58 6.07 5.30
CA ARG A 101 6.88 5.89 6.73
C ARG A 101 7.93 4.81 6.95
N SER A 102 8.86 5.05 7.84
CA SER A 102 9.87 4.07 8.21
C SER A 102 9.28 3.04 9.17
N LEU A 103 9.32 1.76 8.79
CA LEU A 103 8.85 0.65 9.62
C LEU A 103 9.97 -0.36 9.88
N CYS A 104 9.89 -1.08 11.00
CA CYS A 104 10.66 -2.29 11.21
C CYS A 104 10.00 -3.48 10.52
N GLY A 105 10.78 -4.51 10.20
CA GLY A 105 10.28 -5.70 9.50
C GLY A 105 9.05 -6.35 10.13
N SER A 106 8.95 -6.41 11.47
CA SER A 106 7.78 -7.00 12.12
C SER A 106 6.52 -6.13 12.01
N CYS A 107 6.62 -4.80 12.15
CA CYS A 107 5.47 -3.90 11.93
C CYS A 107 5.05 -3.89 10.46
N HIS A 108 6.03 -3.91 9.55
CA HIS A 108 5.77 -3.96 8.12
C HIS A 108 5.08 -5.27 7.71
N LEU A 109 5.55 -6.40 8.23
CA LEU A 109 4.91 -7.71 8.03
C LEU A 109 3.50 -7.79 8.64
N ALA A 110 3.30 -7.22 9.84
CA ALA A 110 2.01 -7.16 10.51
C ALA A 110 0.98 -6.32 9.74
N LYS A 111 1.40 -5.24 9.08
CA LYS A 111 0.55 -4.48 8.15
C LYS A 111 0.16 -5.32 6.94
N HIS A 112 1.13 -6.05 6.37
CA HIS A 112 0.91 -6.94 5.23
C HIS A 112 0.46 -8.35 5.65
N ILE A 113 -0.59 -8.43 6.47
CA ILE A 113 -1.01 -9.70 7.08
C ILE A 113 -1.43 -10.75 6.04
N GLY A 114 -1.98 -10.32 4.91
CA GLY A 114 -2.26 -11.21 3.77
C GLY A 114 -0.99 -11.87 3.21
N TYR A 115 0.08 -11.09 2.99
CA TYR A 115 1.37 -11.60 2.54
C TYR A 115 2.05 -12.49 3.60
N ALA A 116 1.94 -12.12 4.88
CA ALA A 116 2.42 -12.95 5.98
C ALA A 116 1.79 -14.36 5.95
N GLY A 117 0.52 -14.46 5.55
CA GLY A 117 -0.16 -15.73 5.26
C GLY A 117 0.54 -16.57 4.21
N ILE A 118 0.85 -15.96 3.06
CA ILE A 118 1.49 -16.63 1.91
C ILE A 118 2.86 -17.20 2.28
N ILE A 119 3.63 -16.51 3.13
CA ILE A 119 4.97 -16.95 3.52
C ILE A 119 5.00 -17.77 4.83
N GLY A 120 3.85 -18.21 5.34
CA GLY A 120 3.76 -19.05 6.55
C GLY A 120 4.04 -18.32 7.87
N LYS A 121 4.04 -16.97 7.88
CA LYS A 121 4.31 -16.13 9.05
C LYS A 121 3.08 -15.44 9.64
N ARG A 122 1.87 -15.87 9.28
CA ARG A 122 0.62 -15.25 9.73
C ARG A 122 0.54 -15.14 11.24
N ARG A 123 0.80 -16.23 11.98
CA ARG A 123 0.71 -16.24 13.45
C ARG A 123 1.66 -15.22 14.10
N GLU A 124 2.93 -15.19 13.68
CA GLU A 124 3.92 -14.22 14.16
C GLU A 124 3.46 -12.77 13.92
N ALA A 125 2.94 -12.49 12.73
CA ALA A 125 2.44 -11.18 12.35
C ALA A 125 1.22 -10.75 13.19
N LEU A 126 0.29 -11.67 13.46
CA LEU A 126 -0.89 -11.41 14.31
C LEU A 126 -0.51 -11.17 15.77
N GLU A 127 0.39 -11.97 16.33
CA GLU A 127 0.89 -11.79 17.69
C GLU A 127 1.59 -10.45 17.84
N HIS A 128 2.38 -10.04 16.84
CA HIS A 128 2.97 -8.71 16.78
C HIS A 128 1.91 -7.60 16.72
N LEU A 129 0.89 -7.76 15.87
CA LEU A 129 -0.19 -6.79 15.70
C LEU A 129 -1.01 -6.61 16.99
N ALA A 130 -1.32 -7.71 17.70
CA ALA A 130 -2.01 -7.68 18.99
C ALA A 130 -1.18 -6.92 20.03
N ARG A 131 0.10 -7.29 20.17
CA ARG A 131 1.02 -6.64 21.12
C ARG A 131 1.18 -5.15 20.85
N ILE A 132 1.36 -4.72 19.60
CA ILE A 132 1.60 -3.31 19.28
C ILE A 132 0.36 -2.44 19.51
N ASN A 133 -0.83 -3.00 19.29
CA ASN A 133 -2.10 -2.34 19.51
C ASN A 133 -2.62 -2.47 20.96
N LYS A 134 -1.93 -3.22 21.83
CA LYS A 134 -2.39 -3.53 23.20
C LYS A 134 -3.76 -4.23 23.21
N SER A 135 -4.00 -5.09 22.24
CA SER A 135 -5.23 -5.88 22.09
C SER A 135 -4.96 -7.34 22.38
N THR A 136 -6.00 -8.13 22.68
CA THR A 136 -5.85 -9.58 22.70
C THR A 136 -5.77 -10.13 21.27
N LEU A 137 -5.21 -11.33 21.12
CA LEU A 137 -5.18 -11.98 19.81
C LEU A 137 -6.60 -12.28 19.29
N LEU A 138 -7.55 -12.58 20.19
CA LEU A 138 -8.95 -12.81 19.85
C LEU A 138 -9.59 -11.55 19.26
N ASP A 139 -9.38 -10.38 19.87
CA ASP A 139 -9.89 -9.10 19.35
C ASP A 139 -9.34 -8.82 17.95
N VAL A 140 -8.03 -9.06 17.75
CA VAL A 140 -7.39 -8.89 16.43
C VAL A 140 -8.04 -9.79 15.39
N TYR A 141 -8.32 -11.06 15.69
CA TYR A 141 -9.00 -11.95 14.77
C TYR A 141 -10.40 -11.44 14.40
N MET A 142 -11.21 -11.05 15.39
CA MET A 142 -12.57 -10.55 15.17
C MET A 142 -12.58 -9.30 14.28
N HIS A 143 -11.60 -8.41 14.44
CA HIS A 143 -11.49 -7.21 13.61
C HIS A 143 -10.92 -7.49 12.21
N LEU A 144 -10.09 -8.53 12.07
CA LEU A 144 -9.55 -8.91 10.77
C LEU A 144 -10.61 -9.42 9.81
N ASP A 145 -11.64 -10.11 10.28
CA ASP A 145 -12.73 -10.57 9.42
C ASP A 145 -13.38 -9.40 8.68
N LYS A 146 -13.66 -8.28 9.38
CA LYS A 146 -14.17 -7.05 8.78
C LYS A 146 -13.20 -6.41 7.79
N ILE A 147 -11.89 -6.48 8.07
CA ILE A 147 -10.84 -5.98 7.16
C ILE A 147 -10.80 -6.83 5.88
N TYR A 148 -10.97 -8.15 6.00
CA TYR A 148 -11.06 -9.04 4.84
C TYR A 148 -12.33 -8.79 4.02
N GLU A 149 -13.48 -8.57 4.66
CA GLU A 149 -14.72 -8.19 3.97
C GLU A 149 -14.56 -6.90 3.15
N ILE A 150 -13.96 -5.87 3.74
CA ILE A 150 -13.63 -4.62 3.02
C ILE A 150 -12.68 -4.92 1.86
N TRP A 151 -11.61 -5.66 2.11
CA TRP A 151 -10.64 -6.01 1.08
C TRP A 151 -11.26 -6.80 -0.08
N GLU A 152 -12.19 -7.72 0.17
CA GLU A 152 -12.93 -8.46 -0.85
C GLU A 152 -13.80 -7.51 -1.67
N SER A 153 -14.52 -6.60 -1.02
CA SER A 153 -15.31 -5.57 -1.69
C SER A 153 -14.46 -4.63 -2.53
N LEU A 154 -13.27 -4.22 -2.05
CA LEU A 154 -12.36 -3.38 -2.84
C LEU A 154 -11.74 -4.17 -4.00
N SER A 155 -11.49 -5.46 -3.80
CA SER A 155 -10.86 -6.31 -4.80
C SER A 155 -11.79 -6.68 -5.96
N SER A 156 -13.11 -6.51 -5.82
CA SER A 156 -14.07 -6.70 -6.91
C SER A 156 -14.14 -5.51 -7.87
N ILE A 157 -13.62 -4.34 -7.48
CA ILE A 157 -13.58 -3.14 -8.32
C ILE A 157 -12.48 -3.29 -9.37
N THR A 158 -12.82 -3.17 -10.65
CA THR A 158 -11.86 -3.33 -11.75
C THR A 158 -11.29 -2.02 -12.28
N ASN A 159 -11.97 -0.90 -12.02
CA ASN A 159 -11.54 0.43 -12.44
C ASN A 159 -10.93 1.17 -11.25
N TRP A 160 -9.61 1.18 -11.20
CA TRP A 160 -8.83 1.87 -10.17
C TRP A 160 -7.98 2.97 -10.78
N ARG A 161 -7.82 4.07 -10.06
CA ARG A 161 -6.78 5.06 -10.32
C ARG A 161 -5.88 5.22 -9.10
N VAL A 162 -4.62 5.54 -9.35
CA VAL A 162 -3.63 5.84 -8.31
C VAL A 162 -3.36 7.34 -8.26
N GLU A 163 -3.34 7.90 -7.06
CA GLU A 163 -2.92 9.28 -6.81
C GLU A 163 -1.80 9.31 -5.77
N ILE A 164 -0.96 10.35 -5.83
CA ILE A 164 0.09 10.64 -4.87
C ILE A 164 -0.24 12.00 -4.24
N SER A 165 -0.42 12.00 -2.92
CA SER A 165 -0.70 13.24 -2.17
C SER A 165 0.45 14.23 -2.29
N GLU A 166 0.14 15.52 -2.19
CA GLU A 166 1.17 16.56 -2.11
C GLU A 166 2.16 16.30 -0.97
N GLY A 167 3.44 16.58 -1.20
CA GLY A 167 4.51 16.40 -0.21
C GLY A 167 5.01 14.96 -0.03
N VAL A 168 4.39 13.95 -0.65
CA VAL A 168 4.90 12.56 -0.62
C VAL A 168 6.15 12.41 -1.48
N LEU A 169 6.22 13.12 -2.61
CA LEU A 169 7.37 13.19 -3.52
C LEU A 169 7.75 14.65 -3.76
N PRO A 170 8.98 14.94 -4.23
CA PRO A 170 9.34 16.23 -4.78
C PRO A 170 8.34 16.66 -5.86
N GLY A 171 7.88 17.91 -5.80
CA GLY A 171 6.77 18.39 -6.64
C GLY A 171 7.08 18.33 -8.14
N ASN A 172 8.34 18.49 -8.52
CA ASN A 172 8.82 18.41 -9.90
C ASN A 172 8.77 17.00 -10.50
N ILE A 173 8.71 15.93 -9.68
CA ILE A 173 8.63 14.55 -10.20
C ILE A 173 7.28 13.88 -9.96
N ARG A 174 6.46 14.40 -9.05
CA ARG A 174 5.24 13.74 -8.56
C ARG A 174 4.29 13.32 -9.69
N ALA A 175 4.00 14.23 -10.62
CA ALA A 175 3.03 13.97 -11.71
C ALA A 175 3.50 12.87 -12.67
N GLU A 176 4.78 12.86 -13.06
CA GLU A 176 5.33 11.81 -13.93
C GLU A 176 5.34 10.44 -13.24
N VAL A 177 5.70 10.40 -11.95
CA VAL A 177 5.69 9.16 -11.18
C VAL A 177 4.27 8.62 -10.99
N GLU A 178 3.30 9.49 -10.73
CA GLU A 178 1.88 9.13 -10.65
C GLU A 178 1.36 8.57 -11.99
N ASN A 179 1.71 9.22 -13.10
CA ASN A 179 1.36 8.74 -14.44
C ASN A 179 1.93 7.33 -14.70
N ALA A 180 3.16 7.06 -14.28
CA ALA A 180 3.75 5.74 -14.43
C ALA A 180 3.15 4.68 -13.52
N LEU A 181 2.71 5.03 -12.30
CA LEU A 181 1.95 4.10 -11.46
C LEU A 181 0.63 3.70 -12.14
N ASN A 182 -0.08 4.65 -12.73
CA ASN A 182 -1.31 4.36 -13.47
C ASN A 182 -1.06 3.55 -14.75
N LYS A 183 0.01 3.82 -15.51
CA LYS A 183 0.39 2.96 -16.64
C LYS A 183 0.76 1.54 -16.20
N LEU A 184 1.50 1.40 -15.10
CA LEU A 184 1.84 0.08 -14.54
C LEU A 184 0.59 -0.68 -14.08
N LEU A 185 -0.38 0.02 -13.50
CA LEU A 185 -1.69 -0.54 -13.14
C LEU A 185 -2.41 -1.09 -14.37
N GLU A 186 -2.47 -0.33 -15.47
CA GLU A 186 -3.08 -0.80 -16.71
C GLU A 186 -2.33 -1.97 -17.35
N GLU A 187 -1.00 -1.95 -17.37
CA GLU A 187 -0.21 -3.10 -17.84
C GLU A 187 -0.49 -4.37 -17.02
N ASN A 188 -0.57 -4.25 -15.69
CA ASN A 188 -0.87 -5.37 -14.80
C ASN A 188 -2.29 -5.90 -15.00
N LYS A 189 -3.26 -5.02 -15.26
CA LYS A 189 -4.64 -5.41 -15.58
C LYS A 189 -4.66 -6.26 -16.85
N TRP A 190 -4.05 -5.78 -17.93
CA TRP A 190 -3.98 -6.51 -19.20
C TRP A 190 -3.29 -7.87 -19.08
N ARG A 191 -2.20 -7.97 -18.29
CA ARG A 191 -1.50 -9.25 -18.04
C ARG A 191 -2.38 -10.27 -17.32
N ARG A 192 -3.19 -9.82 -16.35
CA ARG A 192 -4.12 -10.70 -15.62
C ARG A 192 -5.23 -11.22 -16.51
N GLU A 193 -5.81 -10.35 -17.35
CA GLU A 193 -6.86 -10.74 -18.30
C GLU A 193 -6.34 -11.80 -19.29
N LYS A 194 -5.10 -11.65 -19.80
CA LYS A 194 -4.46 -12.63 -20.68
C LYS A 194 -4.03 -13.95 -20.03
N SER A 195 -3.91 -14.00 -18.70
CA SER A 195 -3.51 -15.22 -17.98
C SER A 195 -4.70 -16.15 -17.65
N ILE A 196 -5.92 -15.72 -18.01
CA ILE A 196 -7.16 -16.45 -17.79
C ILE A 196 -7.61 -17.16 -19.09
N ASP A 197 -6.99 -16.82 -20.24
CA ASP A 197 -7.09 -17.52 -21.52
C ASP A 197 -5.97 -18.57 -21.69
#